data_AF-A0A7L4R665-F1
#
_entry.id   AF-A0A7L4R665-F1
#
_cell.length_a   1.000
_cell.length_b   1.000
_cell.length_c   1.000
_cell.angle_alpha   90.00
_cell.angle_beta   90.00
_cell.angle_gamma   90.00
#
_symmetry.space_group_name_H-M   'P 1'
#
loop_
_entity.id
_entity.type
_entity.pdbx_description
1 polymer ?
#
loop_
_entity_poly.entity_id
_entity_poly.type
_entity_poly.pdbx_seq_one_letter_code
_entity_poly.pdbx_strand_id
1 'polypeptide(L)'
;RADIRKPRETKGSTLSEPEVIKLCDEFYSQNGDIEIIRKADAFTPDERVADLLKSADLSNKEYSLFLNALEGRVREAMLDQWKKRYVYNTNRIEGNTMSEKDVDDYLKSGRKPENISKREIHETSNTFHALNFLQLKKNEEISEELCAELHFMVQKDIDENPGEYKRFYNYVKPSSPTTPPQRVKERMRMLVGWYRKNRGRLHPFVLASAFHMQYELIHPFADGNGRVGRLLMNHILQQNDYFPITILEKSKQNYYRALENRSLAQFLFYGLTTFIEEYRR
;
A
#
# COMPACT_ATOMS: atom_id res chain seq x y z
N ARG A 1 6.76 -29.16 14.76
CA ARG A 1 5.72 -29.19 13.71
C ARG A 1 5.16 -27.79 13.64
N ALA A 2 5.72 -26.96 12.76
CA ALA A 2 5.37 -25.55 12.64
C ALA A 2 4.20 -25.44 11.66
N ASP A 3 3.02 -25.08 12.16
CA ASP A 3 1.86 -24.84 11.31
C ASP A 3 1.97 -23.45 10.69
N ILE A 4 2.29 -23.41 9.39
CA ILE A 4 2.11 -22.22 8.57
C ILE A 4 0.61 -21.91 8.51
N ARG A 5 0.21 -20.69 8.87
CA ARG A 5 -1.11 -20.17 8.48
C ARG A 5 -1.15 -20.07 6.96
N LYS A 6 -1.87 -20.97 6.30
CA LYS A 6 -2.08 -20.96 4.84
C LYS A 6 -2.64 -19.60 4.40
N PRO A 7 -1.95 -18.83 3.55
CA PRO A 7 -2.59 -17.76 2.79
C PRO A 7 -3.60 -18.39 1.82
N ARG A 8 -4.77 -17.74 1.61
CA ARG A 8 -5.87 -18.17 0.71
C ARG A 8 -5.37 -19.03 -0.46
N GLU A 9 -5.86 -20.28 -0.55
CA GLU A 9 -5.58 -21.20 -1.66
C GLU A 9 -6.08 -20.58 -2.98
N THR A 10 -5.14 -20.25 -3.86
CA THR A 10 -5.39 -19.92 -5.26
C THR A 10 -4.57 -20.91 -6.08
N LYS A 11 -5.22 -21.61 -7.00
CA LYS A 11 -4.64 -22.68 -7.82
C LYS A 11 -3.37 -22.19 -8.53
N GLY A 12 -2.23 -22.70 -8.08
CA GLY A 12 -0.87 -22.47 -8.56
C GLY A 12 0.08 -23.27 -7.65
N SER A 13 1.21 -23.76 -8.17
CA SER A 13 2.16 -24.58 -7.40
C SER A 13 2.53 -23.87 -6.10
N THR A 14 2.10 -24.42 -4.96
CA THR A 14 2.46 -23.90 -3.65
C THR A 14 3.83 -24.47 -3.30
N LEU A 15 4.81 -23.59 -3.08
CA LEU A 15 6.12 -24.00 -2.58
C LEU A 15 5.92 -24.68 -1.21
N SER A 16 6.67 -25.76 -0.98
CA SER A 16 6.73 -26.40 0.33
C SER A 16 7.42 -25.50 1.37
N GLU A 17 7.18 -25.76 2.65
CA GLU A 17 7.80 -24.98 3.74
C GLU A 17 9.35 -24.91 3.63
N PRO A 18 10.09 -26.01 3.40
CA PRO A 18 11.54 -25.94 3.23
C PRO A 18 11.96 -25.09 2.02
N GLU A 19 11.19 -25.10 0.93
CA GLU A 19 11.48 -24.28 -0.26
C GLU A 19 11.28 -22.79 0.02
N VAL A 20 10.21 -22.41 0.74
CA VAL A 20 9.97 -21.01 1.13
C VAL A 20 11.07 -20.50 2.07
N ILE A 21 11.47 -21.29 3.06
CA ILE A 21 12.55 -20.93 4.00
C ILE A 21 13.84 -20.67 3.23
N LYS A 22 14.26 -21.64 2.40
CA LYS A 22 15.47 -21.53 1.59
C LYS A 22 15.43 -20.28 0.70
N LEU A 23 14.33 -20.06 -0.01
CA LEU A 23 14.18 -18.93 -0.92
C LEU A 23 14.27 -17.58 -0.19
N CYS A 24 13.64 -17.45 0.98
CA CYS A 24 13.67 -16.20 1.76
C CYS A 24 15.04 -15.94 2.40
N ASP A 25 15.71 -16.98 2.91
CA ASP A 25 17.04 -16.86 3.50
C ASP A 25 18.09 -16.50 2.43
N GLU A 26 18.01 -17.10 1.23
CA GLU A 26 18.84 -16.73 0.08
C GLU A 26 18.60 -15.27 -0.34
N PHE A 27 17.34 -14.86 -0.46
CA PHE A 27 16.96 -13.48 -0.80
C PHE A 27 17.50 -12.45 0.20
N TYR A 28 17.40 -12.75 1.51
CA TYR A 28 17.96 -11.93 2.58
C TYR A 28 19.50 -11.89 2.52
N SER A 29 20.16 -13.04 2.34
CA SER A 29 21.63 -13.12 2.31
C SER A 29 22.26 -12.28 1.19
N GLN A 30 21.55 -12.16 0.07
CA GLN A 30 21.95 -11.33 -1.08
C GLN A 30 21.54 -9.85 -0.92
N ASN A 31 20.91 -9.49 0.20
CA ASN A 31 20.30 -8.18 0.44
C ASN A 31 19.28 -7.76 -0.64
N GLY A 32 18.65 -8.73 -1.31
CA GLY A 32 17.61 -8.43 -2.29
C GLY A 32 16.39 -7.78 -1.63
N ASP A 33 16.16 -8.08 -0.35
CA ASP A 33 15.07 -7.55 0.45
C ASP A 33 15.27 -6.10 0.91
N ILE A 34 16.34 -5.42 0.49
CA ILE A 34 16.57 -3.97 0.69
C ILE A 34 17.04 -3.27 -0.60
N GLU A 35 16.90 -3.94 -1.74
CA GLU A 35 17.42 -3.48 -3.03
C GLU A 35 16.78 -2.17 -3.49
N ILE A 36 15.47 -1.98 -3.23
CA ILE A 36 14.72 -0.83 -3.71
C ILE A 36 15.23 0.46 -3.09
N ILE A 37 15.37 0.51 -1.76
CA ILE A 37 15.84 1.73 -1.07
C ILE A 37 17.31 2.05 -1.36
N ARG A 38 18.14 1.03 -1.61
CA ARG A 38 19.53 1.22 -2.06
C ARG A 38 19.58 1.90 -3.43
N LYS A 39 18.74 1.46 -4.37
CA LYS A 39 18.63 2.06 -5.71
C LYS A 39 18.00 3.45 -5.66
N ALA A 40 17.03 3.67 -4.77
CA ALA A 40 16.33 4.94 -4.64
C ALA A 40 17.24 6.10 -4.20
N ASP A 41 18.26 5.84 -3.38
CA ASP A 41 19.18 6.88 -2.90
C ASP A 41 19.97 7.57 -4.05
N ALA A 42 20.24 6.83 -5.12
CA ALA A 42 20.94 7.27 -6.33
C ALA A 42 20.03 7.31 -7.57
N PHE A 43 18.71 7.32 -7.38
CA PHE A 43 17.77 7.30 -8.50
C PHE A 43 17.77 8.64 -9.24
N THR A 44 18.02 8.56 -10.54
CA THR A 44 17.85 9.66 -11.48
C THR A 44 16.78 9.24 -12.49
N PRO A 45 15.67 9.98 -12.63
CA PRO A 45 14.64 9.64 -13.60
C PRO A 45 15.17 9.82 -15.02
N ASP A 46 14.75 8.93 -15.93
CA ASP A 46 14.86 9.18 -17.36
C ASP A 46 13.95 10.34 -17.79
N GLU A 47 14.09 10.82 -19.03
CA GLU A 47 13.30 11.94 -19.57
C GLU A 47 11.78 11.70 -19.43
N ARG A 48 11.33 10.48 -19.69
CA ARG A 48 9.92 10.10 -19.63
C ARG A 48 9.37 10.19 -18.21
N VAL A 49 10.08 9.64 -17.22
CA VAL A 49 9.68 9.73 -15.81
C VAL A 49 9.79 11.16 -15.31
N ALA A 50 10.82 11.91 -15.72
CA ALA A 50 10.99 13.32 -15.36
C ALA A 50 9.81 14.19 -15.84
N ASP A 51 9.31 13.97 -17.05
CA ASP A 51 8.16 14.70 -17.57
C ASP A 51 6.84 14.31 -16.92
N LEU A 52 6.69 13.03 -16.53
CA LEU A 52 5.55 12.59 -15.74
C LEU A 52 5.54 13.19 -14.34
N LEU A 53 6.71 13.34 -13.69
CA LEU A 53 6.82 14.02 -12.40
C LEU A 53 6.33 15.47 -12.51
N LYS A 54 6.84 16.23 -13.49
CA LYS A 54 6.36 17.60 -13.76
C LYS A 54 4.85 17.66 -14.05
N SER A 55 4.35 16.70 -14.81
CA SER A 55 2.92 16.62 -15.15
C SER A 55 2.04 16.31 -13.94
N ALA A 56 2.53 15.47 -13.02
CA ALA A 56 1.87 15.19 -11.76
C ALA A 56 1.86 16.43 -10.85
N ASP A 57 2.95 17.20 -10.79
CA ASP A 57 3.00 18.45 -10.03
C ASP A 57 1.97 19.47 -10.54
N LEU A 58 1.89 19.62 -11.87
CA LEU A 58 0.91 20.48 -12.51
C LEU A 58 -0.52 20.02 -12.21
N SER A 59 -0.83 18.73 -12.41
CA SER A 59 -2.15 18.17 -12.14
C SER A 59 -2.55 18.32 -10.66
N ASN A 60 -1.61 18.13 -9.73
CA ASN A 60 -1.83 18.32 -8.30
C ASN A 60 -2.18 19.78 -7.98
N LYS A 61 -1.47 20.74 -8.60
CA LYS A 61 -1.74 22.18 -8.43
C LYS A 61 -3.08 22.59 -9.03
N GLU A 62 -3.39 22.16 -10.25
CA GLU A 62 -4.65 22.45 -10.93
C GLU A 62 -5.84 21.89 -10.15
N TYR A 63 -5.74 20.64 -9.69
CA TYR A 63 -6.79 20.03 -8.88
C TYR A 63 -6.95 20.72 -7.52
N SER A 64 -5.85 21.19 -6.90
CA SER A 64 -5.91 22.00 -5.68
C SER A 64 -6.67 23.31 -5.89
N LEU A 65 -6.41 24.02 -7.00
CA LEU A 65 -7.12 25.25 -7.35
C LEU A 65 -8.60 24.97 -7.62
N PHE A 66 -8.91 23.90 -8.35
CA PHE A 66 -10.27 23.44 -8.60
C PHE A 66 -11.01 23.18 -7.28
N LEU A 67 -10.45 22.38 -6.36
CA LEU A 67 -11.08 22.10 -5.07
C LEU A 67 -11.27 23.36 -4.21
N ASN A 68 -10.32 24.30 -4.30
CA ASN A 68 -10.40 25.56 -3.57
C ASN A 68 -11.52 26.48 -4.06
N ALA A 69 -11.91 26.37 -5.34
CA ALA A 69 -13.03 27.11 -5.91
C ALA A 69 -14.41 26.51 -5.57
N LEU A 70 -14.47 25.29 -5.03
CA LEU A 70 -15.73 24.63 -4.66
C LEU A 70 -16.21 25.03 -3.27
N GLU A 71 -17.55 25.04 -3.09
CA GLU A 71 -18.19 25.12 -1.77
C GLU A 71 -17.71 23.99 -0.85
N GLY A 72 -17.61 24.27 0.45
CA GLY A 72 -17.13 23.31 1.46
C GLY A 72 -17.88 21.97 1.43
N ARG A 73 -19.21 22.00 1.33
CA ARG A 73 -20.05 20.80 1.24
C ARG A 73 -19.74 19.93 0.01
N VAL A 74 -19.37 20.54 -1.12
CA VAL A 74 -19.04 19.82 -2.35
C VAL A 74 -17.66 19.18 -2.18
N ARG A 75 -16.70 19.90 -1.60
CA ARG A 75 -15.36 19.36 -1.30
C ARG A 75 -15.45 18.16 -0.35
N GLU A 76 -16.26 18.25 0.69
CA GLU A 76 -16.50 17.15 1.63
C GLU A 76 -17.13 15.93 0.94
N ALA A 77 -18.14 16.14 0.09
CA ALA A 77 -18.76 15.07 -0.68
C ALA A 77 -17.76 14.39 -1.64
N MET A 78 -16.90 15.16 -2.30
CA MET A 78 -15.85 14.62 -3.16
C MET A 78 -14.82 13.80 -2.37
N LEU A 79 -14.43 14.27 -1.18
CA LEU A 79 -13.53 13.54 -0.30
C LEU A 79 -14.15 12.22 0.19
N ASP A 80 -15.43 12.24 0.58
CA ASP A 80 -16.17 11.05 0.98
C ASP A 80 -16.28 10.03 -0.17
N GLN A 81 -16.60 10.50 -1.38
CA GLN A 81 -16.63 9.66 -2.57
C GLN A 81 -15.25 9.04 -2.86
N TRP A 82 -14.18 9.84 -2.76
CA TRP A 82 -12.82 9.33 -2.91
C TRP A 82 -12.48 8.25 -1.88
N LYS A 83 -12.81 8.46 -0.59
CA LYS A 83 -12.55 7.47 0.47
C LYS A 83 -13.22 6.13 0.16
N LYS A 84 -14.48 6.16 -0.27
CA LYS A 84 -15.24 4.94 -0.60
C LYS A 84 -14.68 4.22 -1.80
N ARG A 85 -14.35 4.97 -2.86
CA ARG A 85 -13.67 4.44 -4.05
C ARG A 85 -12.33 3.81 -3.69
N TYR A 86 -11.55 4.44 -2.81
CA TYR A 86 -10.28 3.91 -2.31
C TYR A 86 -10.49 2.60 -1.56
N VAL A 87 -11.40 2.57 -0.58
CA VAL A 87 -11.71 1.37 0.22
C VAL A 87 -12.18 0.21 -0.65
N TYR A 88 -13.07 0.47 -1.61
CA TYR A 88 -13.52 -0.54 -2.56
C TYR A 88 -12.33 -1.12 -3.36
N ASN A 89 -11.55 -0.27 -4.01
CA ASN A 89 -10.48 -0.75 -4.89
C ASN A 89 -9.35 -1.46 -4.11
N THR A 90 -8.92 -0.90 -2.97
CA THR A 90 -7.83 -1.49 -2.17
C THR A 90 -8.22 -2.85 -1.60
N ASN A 91 -9.47 -3.07 -1.21
CA ASN A 91 -9.93 -4.37 -0.72
C ASN A 91 -10.18 -5.36 -1.86
N ARG A 92 -10.73 -4.90 -3.00
CA ARG A 92 -10.98 -5.74 -4.18
C ARG A 92 -9.68 -6.30 -4.77
N ILE A 93 -8.58 -5.53 -4.73
CA ILE A 93 -7.24 -5.99 -5.13
C ILE A 93 -6.80 -7.22 -4.32
N GLU A 94 -7.13 -7.29 -3.03
CA GLU A 94 -6.85 -8.42 -2.13
C GLU A 94 -7.90 -9.55 -2.20
N GLY A 95 -8.89 -9.41 -3.08
CA GLY A 95 -9.92 -10.42 -3.32
C GLY A 95 -11.14 -10.32 -2.40
N ASN A 96 -11.44 -9.15 -1.84
CA ASN A 96 -12.73 -8.88 -1.21
C ASN A 96 -13.84 -8.86 -2.28
N THR A 97 -14.98 -9.48 -2.02
CA THR A 97 -16.03 -9.69 -3.03
C THR A 97 -17.11 -8.62 -3.09
N MET A 98 -17.15 -7.67 -2.14
CA MET A 98 -18.12 -6.58 -2.12
C MET A 98 -18.07 -5.73 -3.41
N SER A 99 -19.23 -5.35 -3.92
CA SER A 99 -19.33 -4.37 -5.01
C SER A 99 -19.10 -2.94 -4.51
N GLU A 100 -18.87 -1.99 -5.42
CA GLU A 100 -18.73 -0.57 -5.05
C GLU A 100 -20.01 -0.03 -4.39
N LYS A 101 -21.19 -0.49 -4.86
CA LYS A 101 -22.48 -0.17 -4.24
C LYS A 101 -22.59 -0.73 -2.82
N ASP A 102 -22.16 -1.97 -2.61
CA ASP A 102 -22.17 -2.61 -1.29
C ASP A 102 -21.32 -1.82 -0.29
N VAL A 103 -20.14 -1.37 -0.71
CA VAL A 103 -19.25 -0.54 0.12
C VAL A 103 -19.92 0.80 0.45
N ASP A 104 -20.51 1.49 -0.52
CA ASP A 104 -21.19 2.76 -0.29
C ASP A 104 -22.42 2.62 0.63
N ASP A 105 -23.29 1.64 0.37
CA ASP A 105 -24.48 1.36 1.19
C ASP A 105 -24.10 1.01 2.63
N TYR A 106 -23.07 0.16 2.81
CA TYR A 106 -22.58 -0.24 4.12
C TYR A 106 -21.98 0.94 4.88
N LEU A 107 -21.11 1.74 4.26
CA LEU A 107 -20.46 2.87 4.92
C LEU A 107 -21.43 4.04 5.20
N LYS A 108 -22.49 4.22 4.40
CA LYS A 108 -23.52 5.25 4.63
C LYS A 108 -24.54 4.87 5.68
N SER A 109 -25.03 3.63 5.65
CA SER A 109 -26.25 3.24 6.39
C SER A 109 -26.05 2.06 7.34
N GLY A 110 -24.88 1.44 7.35
CA GLY A 110 -24.63 0.19 8.08
C GLY A 110 -25.33 -1.03 7.48
N ARG A 111 -26.01 -0.89 6.33
CA ARG A 111 -26.67 -1.99 5.64
C ARG A 111 -25.64 -3.00 5.17
N LYS A 112 -25.71 -4.22 5.72
CA LYS A 112 -24.81 -5.31 5.34
C LYS A 112 -25.36 -5.99 4.08
N PRO A 113 -24.54 -6.20 3.03
CA PRO A 113 -24.96 -6.95 1.87
C PRO A 113 -25.22 -8.42 2.22
N GLU A 114 -26.15 -9.03 1.48
CA GLU A 114 -26.38 -10.48 1.52
C GLU A 114 -25.19 -11.20 0.88
N ASN A 115 -24.84 -12.39 1.39
CA ASN A 115 -23.77 -13.26 0.86
C ASN A 115 -22.33 -12.72 0.95
N ILE A 116 -22.07 -11.66 1.73
CA ILE A 116 -20.71 -11.20 2.04
C ILE A 116 -20.28 -11.76 3.41
N SER A 117 -19.06 -12.28 3.49
CA SER A 117 -18.56 -12.86 4.74
C SER A 117 -18.32 -11.78 5.81
N LYS A 118 -18.43 -12.16 7.10
CA LYS A 118 -18.09 -11.25 8.22
C LYS A 118 -16.70 -10.66 8.09
N ARG A 119 -15.73 -11.47 7.65
CA ARG A 119 -14.36 -11.03 7.39
C ARG A 119 -14.33 -9.89 6.37
N GLU A 120 -14.99 -10.03 5.24
CA GLU A 120 -14.99 -9.00 4.19
C GLU A 120 -15.67 -7.70 4.64
N ILE A 121 -16.70 -7.78 5.50
CA ILE A 121 -17.28 -6.61 6.15
C ILE A 121 -16.26 -5.94 7.08
N HIS A 122 -15.54 -6.72 7.90
CA HIS A 122 -14.47 -6.20 8.73
C HIS A 122 -13.37 -5.54 7.89
N GLU A 123 -12.91 -6.17 6.81
CA GLU A 123 -11.90 -5.60 5.89
C GLU A 123 -12.34 -4.24 5.34
N THR A 124 -13.63 -4.07 4.99
CA THR A 124 -14.18 -2.80 4.52
C THR A 124 -14.25 -1.75 5.61
N SER A 125 -14.82 -2.07 6.78
CA SER A 125 -14.89 -1.13 7.90
C SER A 125 -13.52 -0.72 8.45
N ASN A 126 -12.62 -1.68 8.59
CA ASN A 126 -11.27 -1.50 9.12
C ASN A 126 -10.42 -0.61 8.21
N THR A 127 -10.41 -0.87 6.91
CA THR A 127 -9.69 -0.03 5.94
C THR A 127 -10.22 1.40 5.95
N PHE A 128 -11.54 1.58 6.02
CA PHE A 128 -12.15 2.92 6.11
C PHE A 128 -11.74 3.65 7.39
N HIS A 129 -11.74 2.97 8.54
CA HIS A 129 -11.29 3.55 9.81
C HIS A 129 -9.80 3.86 9.81
N ALA A 130 -8.94 2.98 9.27
CA ALA A 130 -7.51 3.23 9.15
C ALA A 130 -7.21 4.43 8.25
N LEU A 131 -7.96 4.60 7.16
CA LEU A 131 -7.84 5.78 6.31
C LEU A 131 -8.23 7.07 7.04
N ASN A 132 -9.33 7.07 7.80
CA ASN A 132 -9.74 8.23 8.60
C ASN A 132 -8.72 8.54 9.71
N PHE A 133 -8.15 7.51 10.33
CA PHE A 133 -7.11 7.65 11.34
C PHE A 133 -5.86 8.37 10.79
N LEU A 134 -5.41 8.01 9.58
CA LEU A 134 -4.27 8.71 8.94
C LEU A 134 -4.57 10.17 8.64
N GLN A 135 -5.81 10.52 8.29
CA GLN A 135 -6.18 11.92 8.09
C GLN A 135 -6.06 12.74 9.39
N LEU A 136 -6.39 12.14 10.54
CA LEU A 136 -6.18 12.77 11.85
C LEU A 136 -4.69 12.86 12.21
N LYS A 137 -3.90 11.89 11.75
CA LYS A 137 -2.45 11.80 11.94
C LYS A 137 -1.63 12.37 10.79
N LYS A 138 -2.17 13.28 9.98
CA LYS A 138 -1.52 13.77 8.75
C LYS A 138 -0.08 14.29 8.95
N ASN A 139 0.24 14.81 10.13
CA ASN A 139 1.57 15.36 10.45
C ASN A 139 2.50 14.33 11.13
N GLU A 140 2.02 13.13 11.44
CA GLU A 140 2.79 12.09 12.13
C GLU A 140 3.70 11.36 11.15
N GLU A 141 5.00 11.37 11.45
CA GLU A 141 6.00 10.70 10.62
C GLU A 141 5.82 9.18 10.60
N ILE A 142 6.21 8.57 9.50
CA ILE A 142 6.26 7.12 9.40
C ILE A 142 7.24 6.55 10.44
N SER A 143 6.76 5.59 11.22
CA SER A 143 7.51 4.88 12.27
C SER A 143 7.17 3.39 12.27
N GLU A 144 7.95 2.59 13.01
CA GLU A 144 7.62 1.16 13.21
C GLU A 144 6.28 1.04 13.95
N GLU A 145 6.02 1.95 14.89
CA GLU A 145 4.81 2.05 15.69
C GLU A 145 3.59 2.38 14.83
N LEU A 146 3.67 3.39 13.96
CA LEU A 146 2.57 3.75 13.06
C LEU A 146 2.25 2.60 12.10
N CYS A 147 3.28 1.90 11.59
CA CYS A 147 3.07 0.70 10.77
C CYS A 147 2.30 -0.38 11.54
N ALA A 148 2.67 -0.64 12.80
CA ALA A 148 1.99 -1.59 13.66
C ALA A 148 0.56 -1.16 14.03
N GLU A 149 0.32 0.11 14.34
CA GLU A 149 -1.01 0.68 14.61
C GLU A 149 -1.93 0.54 13.40
N LEU A 150 -1.44 0.88 12.21
CA LEU A 150 -2.22 0.72 10.98
C LEU A 150 -2.55 -0.73 10.70
N HIS A 151 -1.57 -1.62 10.84
CA HIS A 151 -1.83 -3.04 10.65
C HIS A 151 -2.82 -3.58 11.69
N PHE A 152 -2.73 -3.13 12.95
CA PHE A 152 -3.71 -3.46 13.97
C PHE A 152 -5.12 -3.05 13.54
N MET A 153 -5.30 -1.81 13.08
CA MET A 153 -6.59 -1.32 12.62
C MET A 153 -7.12 -2.11 11.42
N VAL A 154 -6.28 -2.37 10.42
CA VAL A 154 -6.64 -3.07 9.18
C VAL A 154 -7.05 -4.52 9.45
N GLN A 155 -6.40 -5.20 10.40
CA GLN A 155 -6.61 -6.62 10.71
C GLN A 155 -7.42 -6.89 11.98
N LYS A 156 -7.95 -5.85 12.63
CA LYS A 156 -8.78 -6.00 13.83
C LYS A 156 -9.96 -6.95 13.57
N ASP A 157 -10.17 -7.91 14.46
CA ASP A 157 -11.24 -8.93 14.36
C ASP A 157 -11.12 -9.85 13.11
N ILE A 158 -9.93 -9.89 12.48
CA ILE A 158 -9.62 -10.74 11.31
C ILE A 158 -8.38 -11.60 11.58
N ASP A 159 -7.29 -10.99 12.06
CA ASP A 159 -6.05 -11.69 12.43
C ASP A 159 -6.01 -11.95 13.95
N GLU A 160 -5.23 -12.94 14.37
CA GLU A 160 -5.05 -13.26 15.80
C GLU A 160 -4.02 -12.37 16.48
N ASN A 161 -3.02 -11.88 15.75
CA ASN A 161 -1.93 -11.04 16.26
C ASN A 161 -1.88 -9.71 15.47
N PRO A 162 -2.99 -8.95 15.43
CA PRO A 162 -3.03 -7.68 14.71
C PRO A 162 -1.99 -6.72 15.30
N GLY A 163 -1.09 -6.24 14.46
CA GLY A 163 -0.06 -5.25 14.79
C GLY A 163 1.29 -5.86 15.13
N GLU A 164 1.39 -7.19 15.19
CA GLU A 164 2.64 -7.90 15.42
C GLU A 164 3.26 -8.40 14.12
N TYR A 165 4.58 -8.26 13.99
CA TYR A 165 5.31 -8.83 12.86
C TYR A 165 5.14 -10.35 12.77
N LYS A 166 5.24 -10.87 11.56
CA LYS A 166 5.10 -12.30 11.28
C LYS A 166 6.10 -13.13 12.07
N ARG A 167 5.61 -14.24 12.64
CA ARG A 167 6.42 -15.24 13.34
C ARG A 167 6.87 -16.39 12.45
N PHE A 168 6.25 -16.51 11.27
CA PHE A 168 6.49 -17.57 10.29
C PHE A 168 6.87 -16.97 8.94
N TYR A 169 7.56 -17.77 8.13
CA TYR A 169 7.90 -17.40 6.77
C TYR A 169 6.63 -17.20 5.93
N ASN A 170 6.63 -16.18 5.07
CA ASN A 170 5.61 -15.96 4.05
C ASN A 170 6.27 -15.52 2.75
N TYR A 171 5.51 -15.57 1.66
CA TYR A 171 5.96 -15.15 0.34
C TYR A 171 4.79 -14.54 -0.42
N VAL A 172 5.10 -13.63 -1.34
CA VAL A 172 4.09 -13.06 -2.24
C VAL A 172 3.94 -13.98 -3.44
N LYS A 173 2.72 -14.43 -3.72
CA LYS A 173 2.46 -15.34 -4.83
C LYS A 173 2.81 -14.70 -6.18
N PRO A 174 3.29 -15.48 -7.17
CA PRO A 174 3.43 -16.94 -7.14
C PRO A 174 4.69 -17.46 -6.42
N SER A 175 5.77 -16.68 -6.31
CA SER A 175 7.03 -17.15 -5.72
C SER A 175 8.00 -16.02 -5.33
N SER A 176 7.50 -14.83 -5.02
CA SER A 176 8.33 -13.70 -4.60
C SER A 176 8.72 -13.84 -3.12
N PRO A 177 10.00 -14.06 -2.78
CA PRO A 177 10.43 -14.16 -1.38
C PRO A 177 10.28 -12.85 -0.63
N THR A 178 10.22 -12.95 0.69
CA THR A 178 10.14 -11.80 1.60
C THR A 178 11.19 -11.92 2.69
N THR A 179 11.34 -10.89 3.52
CA THR A 179 12.29 -10.91 4.64
C THR A 179 11.95 -12.04 5.63
N PRO A 180 12.91 -12.87 6.07
CA PRO A 180 12.71 -13.88 7.11
C PRO A 180 12.15 -13.27 8.42
N PRO A 181 11.28 -13.97 9.16
CA PRO A 181 10.59 -13.43 10.34
C PRO A 181 11.55 -12.83 11.38
N GLN A 182 12.68 -13.51 11.64
CA GLN A 182 13.73 -13.08 12.56
C GLN A 182 14.49 -11.81 12.12
N ARG A 183 14.31 -11.36 10.87
CA ARG A 183 14.95 -10.19 10.26
C ARG A 183 14.00 -9.03 9.98
N VAL A 184 12.68 -9.22 10.11
CA VAL A 184 11.68 -8.19 9.79
C VAL A 184 11.92 -6.90 10.57
N LYS A 185 12.13 -7.00 11.89
CA LYS A 185 12.36 -5.83 12.75
C LYS A 185 13.59 -5.01 12.31
N GLU A 186 14.66 -5.70 11.93
CA GLU A 186 15.86 -5.06 11.40
C GLU A 186 15.55 -4.29 10.11
N ARG A 187 14.86 -4.93 9.15
CA ARG A 187 14.54 -4.33 7.85
C ARG A 187 13.53 -3.19 7.95
N MET A 188 12.51 -3.30 8.80
CA MET A 188 11.56 -2.22 9.05
C MET A 188 12.24 -0.99 9.64
N ARG A 189 13.16 -1.18 10.59
CA ARG A 189 13.98 -0.09 11.13
C ARG A 189 14.82 0.58 10.05
N MET A 190 15.43 -0.20 9.17
CA MET A 190 16.21 0.32 8.04
C MET A 190 15.33 1.12 7.06
N LEU A 191 14.14 0.61 6.72
CA LEU A 191 13.19 1.29 5.83
C LEU A 191 12.70 2.62 6.43
N VAL A 192 12.31 2.62 7.70
CA VAL A 192 11.89 3.83 8.41
C VAL A 192 13.03 4.85 8.50
N GLY A 193 14.25 4.38 8.80
CA GLY A 193 15.45 5.22 8.81
C GLY A 193 15.75 5.83 7.43
N TRP A 194 15.61 5.04 6.37
CA TRP A 194 15.75 5.49 4.99
C TRP A 194 14.72 6.56 4.62
N TYR A 195 13.45 6.37 5.00
CA TYR A 195 12.40 7.37 4.81
C TYR A 195 12.74 8.69 5.50
N ARG A 196 13.13 8.64 6.78
CA ARG A 196 13.49 9.84 7.56
C ARG A 196 14.68 10.59 6.99
N LYS A 197 15.66 9.89 6.41
CA LYS A 197 16.81 10.49 5.72
C LYS A 197 16.42 11.17 4.41
N ASN A 198 15.38 10.69 3.73
CA ASN A 198 15.04 11.07 2.35
C ASN A 198 13.81 11.97 2.22
N ARG A 199 12.98 12.11 3.27
CA ARG A 199 11.90 13.11 3.31
C ARG A 199 12.47 14.51 3.08
N GLY A 200 11.84 15.28 2.19
CA GLY A 200 12.31 16.59 1.76
C GLY A 200 13.53 16.60 0.82
N ARG A 201 14.19 15.46 0.58
CA ARG A 201 15.29 15.33 -0.38
C ARG A 201 14.84 14.74 -1.71
N LEU A 202 14.05 13.67 -1.65
CA LEU A 202 13.50 13.01 -2.83
C LEU A 202 12.16 13.65 -3.21
N HIS A 203 11.84 13.60 -4.51
CA HIS A 203 10.50 13.94 -4.98
C HIS A 203 9.44 13.07 -4.26
N PRO A 204 8.29 13.62 -3.83
CA PRO A 204 7.30 12.87 -3.04
C PRO A 204 6.84 11.55 -3.66
N PHE A 205 6.58 11.53 -4.97
CA PHE A 205 6.30 10.28 -5.69
C PHE A 205 7.43 9.25 -5.65
N VAL A 206 8.69 9.68 -5.74
CA VAL A 206 9.86 8.79 -5.65
C VAL A 206 9.95 8.21 -4.24
N LEU A 207 9.79 9.05 -3.23
CA LEU A 207 9.79 8.66 -1.82
C LEU A 207 8.68 7.65 -1.50
N ALA A 208 7.43 7.97 -1.85
CA ALA A 208 6.27 7.13 -1.60
C ALA A 208 6.34 5.80 -2.34
N SER A 209 6.76 5.82 -3.62
CA SER A 209 6.90 4.62 -4.45
C SER A 209 7.98 3.69 -3.93
N ALA A 210 9.18 4.21 -3.65
CA ALA A 210 10.27 3.40 -3.14
C ALA A 210 9.95 2.84 -1.74
N PHE A 211 9.31 3.64 -0.87
CA PHE A 211 8.87 3.16 0.43
C PHE A 211 7.86 2.00 0.29
N HIS A 212 6.83 2.18 -0.54
CA HIS A 212 5.80 1.18 -0.76
C HIS A 212 6.36 -0.12 -1.34
N MET A 213 7.14 -0.03 -2.43
CA MET A 213 7.79 -1.18 -3.05
C MET A 213 8.69 -1.93 -2.05
N GLN A 214 9.45 -1.18 -1.23
CA GLN A 214 10.33 -1.78 -0.23
C GLN A 214 9.55 -2.45 0.91
N TYR A 215 8.46 -1.83 1.36
CA TYR A 215 7.57 -2.39 2.36
C TYR A 215 6.95 -3.71 1.90
N GLU A 216 6.49 -3.79 0.64
CA GLU A 216 5.94 -5.02 0.06
C GLU A 216 6.98 -6.14 -0.05
N LEU A 217 8.26 -5.81 -0.31
CA LEU A 217 9.36 -6.80 -0.31
C LEU A 217 9.69 -7.31 1.10
N ILE A 218 9.63 -6.45 2.12
CA ILE A 218 9.83 -6.88 3.51
C ILE A 218 8.67 -7.78 3.95
N HIS A 219 7.44 -7.38 3.59
CA HIS A 219 6.20 -8.08 3.90
C HIS A 219 6.09 -8.42 5.41
N PRO A 220 6.08 -7.39 6.28
CA PRO A 220 6.38 -7.56 7.70
C PRO A 220 5.34 -8.34 8.50
N PHE A 221 4.08 -8.37 8.05
CA PHE A 221 2.96 -9.00 8.77
C PHE A 221 2.50 -10.29 8.10
N ALA A 222 1.67 -11.08 8.79
CA ALA A 222 1.17 -12.36 8.28
C ALA A 222 0.20 -12.19 7.08
N ASP A 223 -0.66 -11.17 7.14
CA ASP A 223 -1.63 -10.79 6.10
C ASP A 223 -1.82 -9.26 6.15
N GLY A 224 -2.55 -8.67 5.20
CA GLY A 224 -2.88 -7.24 5.23
C GLY A 224 -1.79 -6.29 4.75
N ASN A 225 -0.61 -6.80 4.40
CA ASN A 225 0.53 -5.99 3.97
C ASN A 225 0.15 -5.05 2.80
N GLY A 226 -0.46 -5.57 1.73
CA GLY A 226 -0.86 -4.75 0.58
C GLY A 226 -1.74 -3.54 0.95
N ARG A 227 -2.71 -3.73 1.85
CA ARG A 227 -3.60 -2.65 2.32
C ARG A 227 -2.83 -1.61 3.13
N VAL A 228 -1.99 -2.04 4.08
CA VAL A 228 -1.16 -1.15 4.89
C VAL A 228 -0.13 -0.42 4.02
N GLY A 229 0.51 -1.12 3.08
CA GLY A 229 1.47 -0.55 2.15
C GLY A 229 0.87 0.57 1.29
N ARG A 230 -0.35 0.39 0.78
CA ARG A 230 -1.06 1.44 0.01
C ARG A 230 -1.53 2.59 0.89
N LEU A 231 -1.89 2.35 2.15
CA LEU A 231 -2.22 3.40 3.12
C LEU A 231 -0.97 4.24 3.43
N LEU A 232 0.18 3.60 3.70
CA LEU A 232 1.46 4.26 3.96
C LEU A 232 1.94 5.07 2.73
N MET A 233 1.79 4.52 1.52
CA MET A 233 2.10 5.23 0.28
C MET A 233 1.32 6.55 0.18
N ASN A 234 0.00 6.50 0.40
CA ASN A 234 -0.84 7.69 0.38
C ASN A 234 -0.54 8.65 1.52
N HIS A 235 -0.22 8.15 2.71
CA HIS A 235 0.21 9.00 3.84
C HIS A 235 1.44 9.83 3.47
N ILE A 236 2.45 9.21 2.85
CA ILE A 236 3.66 9.90 2.40
C ILE A 236 3.32 10.98 1.36
N LEU A 237 2.44 10.70 0.41
CA LEU A 237 2.01 11.71 -0.58
C LEU A 237 1.29 12.89 0.09
N GLN A 238 0.34 12.59 0.99
CA GLN A 238 -0.44 13.61 1.69
C GLN A 238 0.41 14.47 2.63
N GLN A 239 1.45 13.90 3.23
CA GLN A 239 2.44 14.64 4.02
C GLN A 239 3.25 15.66 3.22
N ASN A 240 3.25 15.53 1.90
CA ASN A 240 3.95 16.42 0.98
C ASN A 240 2.97 17.22 0.10
N ASP A 241 1.73 17.42 0.58
CA ASP A 241 0.68 18.19 -0.09
C ASP A 241 0.25 17.64 -1.47
N TYR A 242 0.42 16.34 -1.70
CA TYR A 242 -0.16 15.65 -2.85
C TYR A 242 -1.52 15.04 -2.51
N PHE A 243 -2.41 15.02 -3.48
CA PHE A 243 -3.60 14.20 -3.39
C PHE A 243 -3.23 12.70 -3.31
N PRO A 244 -3.99 11.91 -2.55
CA PRO A 244 -3.76 10.47 -2.46
C PRO A 244 -4.19 9.76 -3.75
N ILE A 245 -3.53 8.67 -4.14
CA ILE A 245 -3.82 7.91 -5.37
C ILE A 245 -4.71 6.71 -5.07
N THR A 246 -5.65 6.40 -5.97
CA THR A 246 -6.39 5.14 -5.95
C THR A 246 -5.84 4.15 -6.98
N ILE A 247 -5.18 3.09 -6.52
CA ILE A 247 -4.83 1.94 -7.38
C ILE A 247 -6.13 1.22 -7.74
N LEU A 248 -6.51 1.23 -9.02
CA LEU A 248 -7.79 0.69 -9.46
C LEU A 248 -7.72 -0.82 -9.64
N GLU A 249 -8.76 -1.53 -9.21
CA GLU A 249 -8.77 -2.99 -9.36
C GLU A 249 -8.69 -3.44 -10.81
N LYS A 250 -9.31 -2.69 -11.74
CA LYS A 250 -9.21 -2.93 -13.18
C LYS A 250 -7.76 -2.94 -13.69
N SER A 251 -6.84 -2.26 -12.99
CA SER A 251 -5.41 -2.19 -13.33
C SER A 251 -4.52 -3.01 -12.39
N LYS A 252 -5.09 -3.89 -11.55
CA LYS A 252 -4.32 -4.69 -10.56
C LYS A 252 -3.17 -5.48 -11.18
N GLN A 253 -3.34 -5.99 -12.40
CA GLN A 253 -2.28 -6.74 -13.09
C GLN A 253 -1.09 -5.85 -13.45
N ASN A 254 -1.34 -4.59 -13.84
CA ASN A 254 -0.27 -3.64 -14.11
C ASN A 254 0.46 -3.23 -12.82
N TYR A 255 -0.29 -3.05 -11.73
CA TYR A 255 0.26 -2.80 -10.40
C TYR A 255 1.16 -3.97 -9.94
N TYR A 256 0.69 -5.21 -10.01
CA TYR A 256 1.50 -6.37 -9.61
C TYR A 256 2.75 -6.54 -10.48
N ARG A 257 2.64 -6.37 -11.81
CA ARG A 257 3.81 -6.38 -12.69
C ARG A 257 4.82 -5.29 -12.33
N ALA A 258 4.35 -4.09 -11.99
CA ALA A 258 5.22 -2.99 -11.59
C ALA A 258 5.99 -3.29 -10.29
N LEU A 259 5.36 -4.01 -9.35
CA LEU A 259 6.02 -4.50 -8.13
C LEU A 259 7.02 -5.64 -8.44
N GLU A 260 6.60 -6.63 -9.22
CA GLU A 260 7.40 -7.81 -9.58
C GLU A 260 8.68 -7.44 -10.32
N ASN A 261 8.63 -6.42 -11.19
CA ASN A 261 9.80 -5.97 -11.94
C ASN A 261 10.87 -5.30 -11.07
N ARG A 262 10.55 -4.92 -9.82
CA ARG A 262 11.46 -4.25 -8.87
C ARG A 262 12.19 -3.04 -9.47
N SER A 263 11.56 -2.39 -10.44
CA SER A 263 12.08 -1.21 -11.13
C SER A 263 11.34 0.03 -10.67
N LEU A 264 12.03 0.91 -9.94
CA LEU A 264 11.44 2.14 -9.43
C LEU A 264 10.93 3.04 -10.58
N ALA A 265 11.64 3.10 -11.71
CA ALA A 265 11.20 3.85 -12.88
C ALA A 265 9.87 3.32 -13.45
N GLN A 266 9.71 2.00 -13.54
CA GLN A 266 8.47 1.41 -14.05
C GLN A 266 7.30 1.56 -13.08
N PHE A 267 7.55 1.43 -11.77
CA PHE A 267 6.54 1.68 -10.75
C PHE A 267 6.11 3.16 -10.74
N LEU A 268 7.06 4.09 -10.86
CA LEU A 268 6.78 5.51 -11.02
C LEU A 268 5.97 5.79 -12.27
N PHE A 269 6.33 5.18 -13.41
CA PHE A 269 5.56 5.33 -14.64
C PHE A 269 4.09 4.94 -14.44
N TYR A 270 3.83 3.79 -13.80
CA TYR A 270 2.47 3.35 -13.46
C TYR A 270 1.75 4.31 -12.50
N GLY A 271 2.40 4.66 -11.38
CA GLY A 271 1.82 5.49 -10.33
C GLY A 271 1.52 6.92 -10.80
N LEU A 272 2.45 7.55 -11.52
CA LEU A 272 2.29 8.91 -12.06
C LEU A 272 1.22 8.97 -13.13
N THR A 273 1.18 7.99 -14.05
CA THR A 273 0.12 7.95 -15.07
C THR A 273 -1.25 7.81 -14.42
N THR A 274 -1.39 6.91 -13.45
CA THR A 274 -2.63 6.73 -12.68
C THR A 274 -3.05 8.00 -11.95
N PHE A 275 -2.10 8.68 -11.30
CA PHE A 275 -2.36 9.93 -10.60
C PHE A 275 -2.81 11.05 -11.55
N ILE A 276 -2.11 11.22 -12.68
CA ILE A 276 -2.47 12.23 -13.67
C ILE A 276 -3.85 11.94 -14.26
N GLU A 277 -4.18 10.69 -14.59
CA GLU A 277 -5.52 10.32 -15.06
C GLU A 277 -6.62 10.61 -14.03
N GLU A 278 -6.33 10.44 -12.74
CA GLU A 278 -7.29 10.70 -11.65
C GLU A 278 -7.51 12.20 -11.41
N TYR A 279 -6.48 13.03 -11.58
CA TYR A 279 -6.48 14.44 -11.16
C TYR A 279 -6.35 15.47 -12.28
N ARG A 280 -6.17 15.04 -13.54
CA ARG A 280 -6.17 15.95 -14.70
C ARG A 280 -7.52 16.66 -14.80
N ARG A 281 -7.48 17.99 -14.91
CA ARG A 281 -8.63 18.87 -15.06
C ARG A 281 -8.40 19.87 -16.17
#